data_AF-A0A661FHY5-F1
#
_entry.id   AF-A0A661FHY5-F1
#
_cell.length_a   1.000
_cell.length_b   1.000
_cell.length_c   1.000
_cell.angle_alpha   90.00
_cell.angle_beta   90.00
_cell.angle_gamma   90.00
#
_symmetry.space_group_name_H-M   'P 1'
#
loop_
_entity.id
_entity.type
_entity.pdbx_description
1 polymer ?
#
loop_
_entity_poly.entity_id
_entity_poly.type
_entity_poly.pdbx_seq_one_letter_code
_entity_poly.pdbx_strand_id
1 'polypeptide(L)'
;MSGVVGRLSISEFSQIRRRWDRRENCVIATILPGELYATREDELVSTVLGSCVAACVRDKVTGVGGMNHFMLPATSDELSQGGKEVTSQANRYGNYAMEHLINTILSNGGRRENLEVKLFGGGKMISLMSDIGGRNIEFVRRYMKMEGLALVGEDLGDVFPRKVLFNPFTGRARVKKLRNMHKESVVNNEINYRDQIKVEPVESDIELF
;
A
#
# COMPACT_ATOMS: atom_id res chain seq x y z
N MET A 1 -27.91 -6.47 14.94
CA MET A 1 -27.82 -4.99 14.84
C MET A 1 -26.85 -4.66 13.71
N SER A 2 -27.26 -3.89 12.69
CA SER A 2 -26.31 -3.34 11.71
C SER A 2 -25.57 -2.18 12.37
N GLY A 3 -24.25 -2.25 12.52
CA GLY A 3 -23.48 -1.12 13.01
C GLY A 3 -23.51 0.03 12.01
N VAL A 4 -23.47 1.25 12.52
CA VAL A 4 -23.45 2.48 11.73
C VAL A 4 -22.00 2.78 11.35
N VAL A 5 -21.76 3.17 10.09
CA VAL A 5 -20.45 3.70 9.69
C VAL A 5 -20.32 5.11 10.26
N GLY A 6 -19.43 5.28 11.24
CA GLY A 6 -19.18 6.58 11.87
C GLY A 6 -18.54 7.58 10.91
N ARG A 7 -18.43 8.84 11.35
CA ARG A 7 -17.68 9.88 10.61
C ARG A 7 -16.23 9.45 10.40
N LEU A 8 -15.59 10.01 9.39
CA LEU A 8 -14.16 9.85 9.16
C LEU A 8 -13.39 10.57 10.26
N SER A 9 -12.36 9.91 10.81
CA SER A 9 -11.44 10.54 11.76
C SER A 9 -10.42 11.45 11.09
N ILE A 10 -10.16 11.26 9.80
CA ILE A 10 -9.29 12.08 8.96
C ILE A 10 -10.07 12.40 7.67
N SER A 11 -10.35 13.68 7.41
CA SER A 11 -11.25 14.12 6.33
C SER A 11 -10.70 13.88 4.93
N GLU A 12 -9.38 13.80 4.79
CA GLU A 12 -8.65 13.53 3.56
C GLU A 12 -9.12 12.25 2.83
N PHE A 13 -9.68 11.28 3.57
CA PHE A 13 -10.07 9.98 3.02
C PHE A 13 -11.55 9.86 2.69
N SER A 14 -12.20 10.96 2.32
CA SER A 14 -13.63 11.00 1.98
C SER A 14 -14.02 10.09 0.83
N GLN A 15 -13.11 9.89 -0.13
CA GLN A 15 -13.26 9.00 -1.28
C GLN A 15 -13.16 7.50 -0.93
N ILE A 16 -12.55 7.15 0.20
CA ILE A 16 -12.28 5.75 0.53
C ILE A 16 -13.56 5.04 0.96
N ARG A 17 -13.86 3.92 0.27
CA ARG A 17 -15.06 3.13 0.55
C ARG A 17 -14.97 2.45 1.92
N ARG A 18 -15.74 2.95 2.87
CA ARG A 18 -15.94 2.36 4.20
C ARG A 18 -17.28 1.64 4.31
N ARG A 19 -17.30 0.50 4.99
CA ARG A 19 -18.52 -0.26 5.27
C ARG A 19 -18.44 -0.95 6.62
N TRP A 20 -19.57 -1.10 7.30
CA TRP A 20 -19.66 -1.99 8.46
C TRP A 20 -19.57 -3.45 8.01
N ASP A 21 -18.68 -4.23 8.60
CA ASP A 21 -18.61 -5.68 8.37
C ASP A 21 -19.11 -6.45 9.59
N ARG A 22 -20.11 -7.32 9.36
CA ARG A 22 -20.75 -8.07 10.45
C ARG A 22 -19.86 -9.16 11.05
N ARG A 23 -18.90 -9.69 10.30
CA ARG A 23 -18.03 -10.77 10.78
C ARG A 23 -16.90 -10.22 11.64
N GLU A 24 -16.36 -9.08 11.23
CA GLU A 24 -15.32 -8.38 12.00
C GLU A 24 -15.90 -7.53 13.12
N ASN A 25 -17.20 -7.20 13.05
CA ASN A 25 -17.90 -6.34 13.99
C ASN A 25 -17.25 -4.93 14.12
N CYS A 26 -16.77 -4.39 13.00
CA CYS A 26 -16.16 -3.07 12.92
C CYS A 26 -16.35 -2.48 11.51
N VAL A 27 -15.88 -1.25 11.33
CA VAL A 27 -15.78 -0.65 9.99
C VAL A 27 -14.57 -1.21 9.25
N ILE A 28 -14.74 -1.47 7.96
CA ILE A 28 -13.67 -1.82 7.03
C ILE A 28 -13.59 -0.76 5.93
N ALA A 29 -12.45 -0.08 5.85
CA ALA A 29 -12.03 0.73 4.71
C ALA A 29 -11.38 -0.18 3.65
N THR A 30 -11.81 -0.10 2.39
CA THR A 30 -11.18 -0.86 1.29
C THR A 30 -10.39 0.08 0.41
N ILE A 31 -9.11 -0.22 0.20
CA ILE A 31 -8.23 0.54 -0.70
C ILE A 31 -7.91 -0.28 -1.95
N LEU A 32 -7.85 0.39 -3.09
CA LEU A 32 -7.47 -0.10 -4.41
C LEU A 32 -6.02 0.28 -4.74
N PRO A 33 -5.42 -0.26 -5.82
CA PRO A 33 -4.10 0.17 -6.25
C PRO A 33 -4.03 1.69 -6.44
N GLY A 34 -2.96 2.30 -5.92
CA GLY A 34 -2.75 3.75 -5.93
C GLY A 34 -3.37 4.50 -4.76
N GLU A 35 -4.25 3.85 -4.00
CA GLU A 35 -4.89 4.46 -2.84
C GLU A 35 -4.11 4.17 -1.55
N LEU A 36 -4.30 5.07 -0.58
CA LEU A 36 -3.92 4.85 0.82
C LEU A 36 -5.04 5.31 1.74
N TYR A 37 -5.02 4.79 2.96
CA TYR A 37 -5.97 5.15 4.00
C TYR A 37 -5.29 5.15 5.36
N ALA A 38 -5.55 6.18 6.16
CA ALA A 38 -5.17 6.24 7.57
C ALA A 38 -6.38 6.60 8.44
N THR A 39 -6.34 6.18 9.69
CA THR A 39 -7.40 6.40 10.67
C THR A 39 -6.83 6.52 12.08
N ARG A 40 -7.59 7.19 12.95
CA ARG A 40 -7.38 7.23 14.41
C ARG A 40 -8.34 6.30 15.17
N GLU A 41 -9.27 5.67 14.45
CA GLU A 41 -10.30 4.80 15.04
C GLU A 41 -9.93 3.32 14.91
N ASP A 42 -10.61 2.47 15.68
CA ASP A 42 -10.50 1.02 15.57
C ASP A 42 -11.25 0.51 14.31
N GLU A 43 -10.62 0.67 13.16
CA GLU A 43 -11.10 0.21 11.86
C GLU A 43 -10.11 -0.76 11.21
N LEU A 44 -10.63 -1.56 10.29
CA LEU A 44 -9.81 -2.40 9.43
C LEU A 44 -9.58 -1.74 8.09
N VAL A 45 -8.37 -1.88 7.58
CA VAL A 45 -8.02 -1.53 6.19
C VAL A 45 -7.84 -2.82 5.40
N SER A 46 -8.57 -2.96 4.30
CA SER A 46 -8.60 -4.15 3.45
C SER A 46 -8.07 -3.85 2.06
N THR A 47 -7.28 -4.77 1.51
CA THR A 47 -6.94 -4.74 0.09
C THR A 47 -6.62 -6.15 -0.45
N VAL A 48 -6.49 -6.27 -1.76
CA VAL A 48 -6.06 -7.51 -2.45
C VAL A 48 -4.83 -7.19 -3.27
N LEU A 49 -3.75 -7.94 -3.05
CA LEU A 49 -2.44 -7.69 -3.65
C LEU A 49 -2.08 -8.81 -4.61
N GLY A 50 -1.69 -8.40 -5.83
CA GLY A 50 -0.94 -9.18 -6.80
C GLY A 50 0.55 -8.88 -6.68
N SER A 51 1.13 -8.29 -7.73
CA SER A 51 2.52 -7.80 -7.71
C SER A 51 2.72 -6.53 -6.89
N CYS A 52 1.65 -5.77 -6.63
CA CYS A 52 1.68 -4.60 -5.75
C CYS A 52 2.17 -4.95 -4.34
N VAL A 53 2.66 -3.95 -3.62
CA VAL A 53 2.99 -4.06 -2.20
C VAL A 53 2.12 -3.10 -1.39
N ALA A 54 1.69 -3.56 -0.22
CA ALA A 54 1.09 -2.70 0.80
C ALA A 54 2.05 -2.57 1.98
N ALA A 55 2.30 -1.34 2.40
CA ALA A 55 2.89 -1.04 3.69
C ALA A 55 1.77 -0.69 4.68
N CYS A 56 1.72 -1.45 5.76
CA CYS A 56 0.87 -1.18 6.92
C CYS A 56 1.72 -0.46 7.96
N VAL A 57 1.41 0.79 8.27
CA VAL A 57 2.20 1.62 9.19
C VAL A 57 1.31 2.06 10.34
N ARG A 58 1.80 2.01 11.57
CA ARG A 58 1.11 2.55 12.75
C ARG A 58 2.08 3.14 13.75
N ASP A 59 1.63 4.13 14.50
CA ASP A 59 2.19 4.42 15.82
C ASP A 59 1.62 3.41 16.81
N LYS A 60 2.52 2.64 17.46
CA LYS A 60 2.10 1.57 18.37
C LYS A 60 1.48 2.03 19.69
N VAL A 61 1.69 3.28 20.08
CA VAL A 61 1.24 3.90 21.33
C VAL A 61 -0.11 4.57 21.11
N THR A 62 -0.25 5.39 20.07
CA THR A 62 -1.50 6.15 19.82
C THR A 62 -2.52 5.35 19.04
N GLY A 63 -2.10 4.30 18.33
CA GLY A 63 -2.98 3.49 17.47
C GLY A 63 -3.32 4.16 16.14
N VAL A 64 -2.82 5.38 15.90
CA VAL A 64 -2.95 6.06 14.61
C VAL A 64 -2.14 5.32 13.56
N GLY A 65 -2.76 4.97 12.45
CA GLY A 65 -2.09 4.21 11.42
C GLY A 65 -2.95 3.97 10.20
N GLY A 66 -2.39 3.25 9.25
CA GLY A 66 -3.03 3.04 7.97
C GLY A 66 -2.31 2.02 7.09
N MET A 67 -2.75 1.98 5.84
CA MET A 67 -2.18 1.12 4.82
C MET A 67 -2.17 1.85 3.48
N ASN A 68 -1.08 1.73 2.74
CA ASN A 68 -1.03 2.11 1.33
C ASN A 68 -1.12 0.88 0.42
N HIS A 69 -1.36 1.10 -0.86
CA HIS A 69 -1.30 0.06 -1.89
C HIS A 69 -0.60 0.65 -3.11
N PHE A 70 0.71 0.44 -3.21
CA PHE A 70 1.50 1.00 -4.31
C PHE A 70 1.95 -0.07 -5.30
N MET A 71 2.17 0.37 -6.53
CA MET A 71 2.92 -0.35 -7.56
C MET A 71 3.87 0.65 -8.22
N LEU A 72 5.11 0.26 -8.45
CA LEU A 72 6.02 1.08 -9.25
C LEU A 72 5.60 1.06 -10.73
N PRO A 73 5.71 2.18 -11.45
CA PRO A 73 5.50 2.20 -12.89
C PRO A 73 6.45 1.23 -13.59
N ALA A 74 5.94 0.60 -14.66
CA ALA A 74 6.76 -0.24 -15.50
C ALA A 74 7.85 0.64 -16.15
N THR A 75 9.11 0.32 -15.90
CA THR A 75 10.22 0.88 -16.65
C THR A 75 10.17 0.22 -18.03
N SER A 76 10.00 0.99 -19.10
CA SER A 76 10.25 0.49 -20.46
C SER A 76 11.67 -0.08 -20.51
N ASP A 77 11.82 -1.26 -21.08
CA ASP A 77 13.03 -2.09 -21.04
C ASP A 77 14.33 -1.33 -21.35
N GLU A 78 15.40 -1.92 -20.82
CA GLU A 78 16.79 -1.47 -20.65
C GLU A 78 17.57 -1.13 -21.95
N LEU A 79 16.93 -0.64 -23.01
CA LEU A 79 17.56 -0.38 -24.32
C LEU A 79 17.60 1.10 -24.75
N SER A 80 16.94 2.01 -24.05
CA SER A 80 17.10 3.45 -24.29
C SER A 80 18.03 4.06 -23.24
N GLN A 81 18.96 4.92 -23.68
CA GLN A 81 20.09 5.48 -22.94
C GLN A 81 19.71 6.40 -21.73
N GLY A 82 18.56 6.19 -21.09
CA GLY A 82 17.98 7.01 -20.02
C GLY A 82 17.60 6.26 -18.72
N GLY A 83 18.16 5.05 -18.49
CA GLY A 83 17.76 4.17 -17.37
C GLY A 83 17.81 4.77 -15.94
N LYS A 84 18.56 5.84 -15.72
CA LYS A 84 18.59 6.57 -14.44
C LYS A 84 17.31 7.37 -14.19
N GLU A 85 16.76 8.03 -15.22
CA GLU A 85 15.58 8.88 -15.08
C GLU A 85 14.31 8.05 -14.82
N VAL A 86 14.15 6.92 -15.52
CA VAL A 86 12.99 6.04 -15.34
C VAL A 86 13.00 5.37 -13.96
N THR A 87 14.18 4.96 -13.48
CA THR A 87 14.36 4.44 -12.11
C THR A 87 14.05 5.52 -11.07
N SER A 88 14.45 6.76 -11.33
CA SER A 88 14.14 7.92 -10.48
C SER A 88 12.63 8.16 -10.37
N GLN A 89 11.90 8.14 -11.48
CA GLN A 89 10.43 8.35 -11.47
C GLN A 89 9.69 7.21 -10.75
N ALA A 90 10.10 5.96 -10.97
CA ALA A 90 9.51 4.83 -10.24
C ALA A 90 9.72 4.97 -8.73
N ASN A 91 10.95 5.30 -8.31
CA ASN A 91 11.25 5.52 -6.89
C ASN A 91 10.46 6.69 -6.31
N ARG A 92 10.26 7.79 -7.06
CA ARG A 92 9.42 8.92 -6.62
C ARG A 92 7.99 8.48 -6.33
N TYR A 93 7.40 7.62 -7.17
CA TYR A 93 6.06 7.11 -6.95
C TYR A 93 5.94 6.30 -5.66
N GLY A 94 6.86 5.34 -5.45
CA GLY A 94 6.91 4.55 -4.23
C GLY A 94 7.19 5.40 -2.98
N ASN A 95 8.10 6.37 -3.10
CA ASN A 95 8.44 7.29 -2.01
C ASN A 95 7.22 8.12 -1.63
N TYR A 96 6.51 8.69 -2.61
CA TYR A 96 5.28 9.45 -2.38
C TYR A 96 4.27 8.63 -1.57
N ALA A 97 3.98 7.39 -1.99
CA ALA A 97 3.02 6.54 -1.28
C ALA A 97 3.43 6.22 0.17
N MET A 98 4.72 6.08 0.45
CA MET A 98 5.24 5.83 1.80
C MET A 98 5.26 7.10 2.66
N GLU A 99 5.81 8.18 2.12
CA GLU A 99 5.92 9.47 2.79
C GLU A 99 4.57 10.07 3.10
N HIS A 100 3.62 10.00 2.15
CA HIS A 100 2.27 10.48 2.35
C HIS A 100 1.60 9.76 3.53
N LEU A 101 1.63 8.42 3.55
CA LEU A 101 1.07 7.66 4.66
C LEU A 101 1.74 8.00 6.00
N ILE A 102 3.07 8.06 6.03
CA ILE A 102 3.82 8.38 7.26
C ILE A 102 3.49 9.79 7.74
N ASN A 103 3.50 10.79 6.86
CA ASN A 103 3.20 12.17 7.20
C ASN A 103 1.76 12.30 7.70
N THR A 104 0.79 11.64 7.07
CA THR A 104 -0.59 11.61 7.57
C THR A 104 -0.65 11.04 8.99
N ILE A 105 0.09 9.97 9.30
CA ILE A 105 0.14 9.40 10.66
C ILE A 105 0.74 10.42 11.65
N LEU A 106 1.87 11.04 11.30
CA LEU A 106 2.56 12.01 12.16
C LEU A 106 1.70 13.26 12.43
N SER A 107 1.10 13.83 11.38
CA SER A 107 0.21 14.99 11.48
C SER A 107 -1.07 14.71 12.27
N ASN A 108 -1.41 13.44 12.50
CA ASN A 108 -2.59 13.02 13.28
C ASN A 108 -2.23 12.48 14.67
N GLY A 109 -1.03 12.78 15.16
CA GLY A 109 -0.59 12.48 16.54
C GLY A 109 0.32 11.27 16.68
N GLY A 110 0.68 10.61 15.58
CA GLY A 110 1.74 9.61 15.59
C GLY A 110 3.13 10.21 15.79
N ARG A 111 4.06 9.40 16.28
CA ARG A 111 5.45 9.76 16.49
C ARG A 111 6.36 8.80 15.74
N ARG A 112 7.42 9.32 15.12
CA ARG A 112 8.31 8.54 14.25
C ARG A 112 8.98 7.40 15.01
N GLU A 113 9.40 7.62 16.25
CA GLU A 113 10.02 6.62 17.12
C GLU A 113 9.10 5.47 17.52
N ASN A 114 7.77 5.65 17.38
CA ASN A 114 6.78 4.64 17.69
C ASN A 114 6.31 3.86 16.46
N LEU A 115 6.77 4.23 15.26
CA LEU A 115 6.28 3.63 14.03
C LEU A 115 6.73 2.18 13.89
N GLU A 116 5.75 1.32 13.66
CA GLU A 116 5.94 -0.07 13.28
C GLU A 116 5.37 -0.29 11.88
N VAL A 117 6.06 -1.10 11.08
CA VAL A 117 5.68 -1.40 9.70
C VAL A 117 5.51 -2.89 9.50
N LYS A 118 4.46 -3.26 8.75
CA LYS A 118 4.29 -4.61 8.19
C LYS A 118 4.12 -4.54 6.67
N LEU A 119 4.74 -5.48 5.96
CA LEU A 119 4.77 -5.47 4.49
C LEU A 119 4.11 -6.72 3.90
N PHE A 120 3.26 -6.52 2.90
CA PHE A 120 2.53 -7.61 2.26
C PHE A 120 2.50 -7.42 0.74
N GLY A 121 2.42 -8.52 -0.01
CA GLY A 121 2.22 -8.49 -1.47
C GLY A 121 3.46 -8.93 -2.27
N GLY A 122 3.70 -8.30 -3.42
CA GLY A 122 4.85 -8.62 -4.27
C GLY A 122 4.76 -10.00 -4.93
N GLY A 123 3.55 -10.54 -5.12
CA GLY A 123 3.34 -11.85 -5.70
C GLY A 123 3.67 -11.90 -7.19
N LYS A 124 4.26 -13.01 -7.65
CA LYS A 124 4.56 -13.29 -9.05
C LYS A 124 3.46 -14.15 -9.66
N MET A 125 2.41 -13.50 -10.17
CA MET A 125 1.21 -14.21 -10.64
C MET A 125 1.28 -14.72 -12.09
N ILE A 126 2.10 -14.09 -12.95
CA ILE A 126 2.30 -14.49 -14.35
C ILE A 126 3.80 -14.66 -14.59
N SER A 127 4.23 -15.84 -15.09
CA SER A 127 5.65 -16.13 -15.38
C SER A 127 6.22 -15.34 -16.56
N LEU A 128 5.36 -14.80 -17.43
CA LEU A 128 5.71 -14.15 -18.70
C LEU A 128 5.77 -12.61 -18.64
N MET A 129 5.38 -11.99 -17.53
CA MET A 129 5.49 -10.54 -17.34
C MET A 129 6.75 -10.20 -16.54
N SER A 130 7.30 -9.00 -16.79
CA SER A 130 8.43 -8.44 -16.04
C SER A 130 8.22 -8.58 -14.53
N ASP A 131 9.31 -8.75 -13.77
CA ASP A 131 9.24 -9.04 -12.32
C ASP A 131 8.90 -7.78 -11.51
N ILE A 132 7.71 -7.22 -11.73
CA ILE A 132 7.17 -6.04 -11.04
C ILE A 132 7.11 -6.31 -9.53
N GLY A 133 6.68 -7.52 -9.15
CA GLY A 133 6.64 -7.93 -7.74
C GLY A 133 8.01 -7.87 -7.07
N GLY A 134 9.04 -8.44 -7.72
CA GLY A 134 10.41 -8.35 -7.27
C GLY A 134 10.90 -6.90 -7.12
N ARG A 135 10.61 -6.03 -8.11
CA ARG A 135 10.98 -4.61 -8.06
C ARG A 135 10.29 -3.85 -6.92
N ASN A 136 8.99 -4.09 -6.69
CA ASN A 136 8.25 -3.48 -5.58
C ASN A 136 8.81 -3.93 -4.22
N ILE A 137 9.16 -5.23 -4.08
CA ILE A 137 9.80 -5.78 -2.88
C ILE A 137 11.17 -5.15 -2.64
N GLU A 138 12.00 -5.06 -3.68
CA GLU A 138 13.32 -4.46 -3.57
C GLU A 138 13.24 -3.00 -3.13
N PHE A 139 12.36 -2.23 -3.77
CA PHE A 139 12.11 -0.84 -3.43
C PHE A 139 11.71 -0.68 -1.95
N VAL A 140 10.70 -1.41 -1.48
CA VAL A 140 10.21 -1.22 -0.11
C VAL A 140 11.25 -1.63 0.92
N ARG A 141 12.02 -2.70 0.67
CA ARG A 141 13.10 -3.12 1.57
C ARG A 141 14.21 -2.08 1.64
N ARG A 142 14.55 -1.46 0.50
CA ARG A 142 15.50 -0.36 0.45
C ARG A 142 14.98 0.85 1.20
N TYR A 143 13.72 1.23 1.00
CA TYR A 143 13.06 2.32 1.71
C TYR A 143 13.11 2.11 3.22
N MET A 144 12.70 0.93 3.71
CA MET A 144 12.75 0.58 5.13
C MET A 144 14.15 0.71 5.74
N LYS A 145 15.18 0.27 4.99
CA LYS A 145 16.58 0.39 5.43
C LYS A 145 17.05 1.84 5.49
N MET A 146 16.70 2.65 4.47
CA MET A 146 17.11 4.06 4.40
C MET A 146 16.44 4.90 5.49
N GLU A 147 15.15 4.67 5.74
CA GLU A 147 14.37 5.43 6.72
C GLU A 147 14.54 4.95 8.17
N GLY A 148 15.18 3.78 8.37
CA GLY A 148 15.38 3.20 9.70
C GLY A 148 14.07 2.80 10.41
N LEU A 149 13.03 2.47 9.65
CA LEU A 149 11.72 2.11 10.21
C LEU A 149 11.72 0.67 10.75
N ALA A 150 11.00 0.43 11.84
CA ALA A 150 10.90 -0.89 12.46
C ALA A 150 9.99 -1.83 11.66
N LEU A 151 10.59 -2.73 10.87
CA LEU A 151 9.87 -3.82 10.20
C LEU A 151 9.55 -4.95 11.19
N VAL A 152 8.28 -5.08 11.57
CA VAL A 152 7.83 -6.05 12.60
C VAL A 152 7.08 -7.26 12.02
N GLY A 153 6.97 -7.36 10.69
CA GLY A 153 6.45 -8.54 10.02
C GLY A 153 6.28 -8.35 8.52
N GLU A 154 6.45 -9.43 7.75
CA GLU A 154 6.23 -9.42 6.30
C GLU A 154 5.67 -10.75 5.76
N ASP A 155 4.90 -10.68 4.68
CA ASP A 155 4.56 -11.81 3.78
C ASP A 155 4.62 -11.32 2.33
N LEU A 156 5.83 -11.39 1.76
CA LEU A 156 6.20 -10.89 0.44
C LEU A 156 6.53 -12.04 -0.54
N GLY A 157 6.39 -11.82 -1.84
CA GLY A 157 6.75 -12.82 -2.87
C GLY A 157 5.65 -13.85 -3.11
N ASP A 158 5.97 -15.10 -3.48
CA ASP A 158 5.02 -16.20 -3.75
C ASP A 158 4.19 -16.04 -5.05
N VAL A 159 3.53 -17.12 -5.50
CA VAL A 159 2.78 -17.21 -6.78
C VAL A 159 1.27 -17.01 -6.63
N PHE A 160 0.83 -16.55 -5.46
CA PHE A 160 -0.57 -16.36 -5.14
C PHE A 160 -0.87 -14.91 -4.76
N PRO A 161 -1.95 -14.31 -5.31
CA PRO A 161 -2.47 -13.08 -4.76
C PRO A 161 -2.94 -13.30 -3.32
N ARG A 162 -2.94 -12.22 -2.52
CA ARG A 162 -3.36 -12.28 -1.12
C ARG A 162 -4.31 -11.15 -0.77
N LYS A 163 -5.35 -11.49 -0.02
CA LYS A 163 -6.16 -10.50 0.67
C LYS A 163 -5.48 -10.15 1.99
N VAL A 164 -5.28 -8.86 2.23
CA VAL A 164 -4.73 -8.31 3.47
C VAL A 164 -5.83 -7.59 4.21
N LEU A 165 -5.88 -7.81 5.52
CA LEU A 165 -6.72 -7.07 6.44
C LEU A 165 -5.87 -6.62 7.61
N PHE A 166 -5.73 -5.31 7.77
CA PHE A 166 -4.88 -4.70 8.78
C PHE A 166 -5.72 -3.88 9.74
N ASN A 167 -5.49 -4.04 11.04
CA ASN A 167 -6.05 -3.19 12.08
C ASN A 167 -4.94 -2.24 12.58
N PRO A 168 -4.96 -0.95 12.24
CA PRO A 168 -3.91 -0.01 12.67
C PRO A 168 -3.91 0.22 14.18
N PHE A 169 -5.09 0.19 14.82
CA PHE A 169 -5.21 0.42 16.25
C PHE A 169 -4.45 -0.62 17.08
N THR A 170 -4.58 -1.91 16.74
CA THR A 170 -3.95 -3.04 17.42
C THR A 170 -2.65 -3.53 16.76
N GLY A 171 -2.40 -3.13 15.52
CA GLY A 171 -1.29 -3.63 14.69
C GLY A 171 -1.48 -5.05 14.15
N ARG A 172 -2.63 -5.69 14.36
CA ARG A 172 -2.88 -7.05 13.86
C ARG A 172 -3.09 -7.04 12.35
N ALA A 173 -2.42 -7.95 11.65
CA ALA A 173 -2.61 -8.19 10.23
C ALA A 173 -3.05 -9.63 10.01
N ARG A 174 -3.97 -9.84 9.06
CA ARG A 174 -4.39 -11.17 8.61
C ARG A 174 -4.22 -11.24 7.10
N VAL A 175 -3.61 -12.32 6.64
CA VAL A 175 -3.33 -12.56 5.22
C VAL A 175 -4.01 -13.84 4.78
N LYS A 176 -4.75 -13.79 3.69
CA LYS A 176 -5.35 -14.97 3.05
C LYS A 176 -4.85 -15.08 1.62
N LYS A 177 -4.05 -16.12 1.34
CA LYS A 177 -3.64 -16.48 -0.02
C LYS A 177 -4.84 -17.00 -0.81
N LEU A 178 -5.07 -16.42 -1.99
CA LEU A 178 -6.21 -16.70 -2.85
C LEU A 178 -5.81 -17.79 -3.87
N ARG A 179 -5.94 -19.06 -3.48
CA ARG A 179 -5.44 -20.21 -4.26
C ARG A 179 -6.36 -20.61 -5.42
N ASN A 180 -7.69 -20.56 -5.24
CA ASN A 180 -8.63 -21.25 -6.14
C ASN A 180 -9.65 -20.35 -6.85
N MET A 181 -9.67 -19.04 -6.60
CA MET A 181 -10.59 -18.09 -7.24
C MET A 181 -9.92 -16.72 -7.28
N HIS A 182 -10.14 -15.95 -8.36
CA HIS A 182 -9.72 -14.56 -8.56
C HIS A 182 -8.32 -14.29 -9.15
N LYS A 183 -7.57 -15.29 -9.64
CA LYS A 183 -6.30 -15.01 -10.35
C LYS A 183 -6.53 -14.07 -11.54
N GLU A 184 -7.50 -14.38 -12.41
CA GLU A 184 -7.80 -13.56 -13.59
C GLU A 184 -8.24 -12.15 -13.23
N SER A 185 -9.15 -11.97 -12.27
CA SER A 185 -9.62 -10.63 -11.88
C SER A 185 -8.50 -9.79 -11.26
N VAL A 186 -7.62 -10.39 -10.44
CA VAL A 186 -6.50 -9.66 -9.83
C VAL A 186 -5.46 -9.31 -10.90
N VAL A 187 -5.17 -10.24 -11.82
CA VAL A 187 -4.31 -10.00 -12.98
C VAL A 187 -4.86 -8.87 -13.86
N ASN A 188 -6.15 -8.87 -14.19
CA ASN A 188 -6.75 -7.84 -15.04
C ASN A 188 -6.70 -6.47 -14.37
N ASN A 189 -7.00 -6.40 -13.07
CA ASN A 189 -6.87 -5.17 -12.30
C ASN A 189 -5.42 -4.67 -12.29
N GLU A 190 -4.46 -5.58 -12.16
CA GLU A 190 -3.03 -5.26 -12.19
C GLU A 190 -2.60 -4.69 -13.54
N ILE A 191 -3.00 -5.33 -14.64
CA ILE A 191 -2.70 -4.86 -16.00
C ILE A 191 -3.30 -3.47 -16.23
N ASN A 192 -4.59 -3.29 -15.91
CA ASN A 192 -5.28 -2.02 -16.09
C ASN A 192 -4.60 -0.89 -15.31
N TYR A 193 -4.27 -1.14 -14.04
CA TYR A 193 -3.63 -0.13 -13.20
C TYR A 193 -2.19 0.17 -13.67
N ARG A 194 -1.43 -0.86 -14.06
CA ARG A 194 -0.08 -0.69 -14.62
C ARG A 194 -0.09 0.20 -15.87
N ASP A 195 -1.12 0.08 -16.71
CA ASP A 195 -1.22 0.89 -17.92
C ASP A 195 -1.63 2.33 -17.61
N GLN A 196 -2.37 2.60 -16.52
CA GLN A 196 -2.71 3.94 -16.05
C GLN A 196 -1.50 4.69 -15.47
N ILE A 197 -0.68 4.04 -14.62
CA ILE A 197 0.50 4.69 -14.00
C ILE A 197 1.64 5.01 -14.98
N LYS A 198 1.55 4.55 -16.23
CA LYS A 198 2.45 4.98 -17.33
C LYS A 198 2.08 6.35 -17.91
N VAL A 199 0.84 6.79 -17.72
CA VAL A 199 0.25 7.92 -18.46
C VAL A 199 0.31 9.22 -17.66
N GLU A 200 0.40 9.17 -16.34
CA GLU A 200 0.43 10.38 -15.50
C GLU A 200 1.87 10.78 -15.14
N PRO A 201 2.38 11.92 -15.63
CA PRO A 201 3.56 12.54 -15.05
C PRO A 201 3.21 12.99 -13.63
N VAL A 202 4.06 12.67 -12.65
CA VAL A 202 4.00 13.32 -11.34
C VAL A 202 4.33 14.79 -11.56
N GLU A 203 3.32 15.65 -11.56
CA GLU A 203 3.49 17.11 -11.54
C GLU A 203 4.25 17.46 -10.26
N SER A 204 5.52 17.82 -10.45
CA SER A 204 6.43 18.24 -9.39
C SER A 204 6.33 19.76 -9.29
N ASP A 205 5.36 20.25 -8.53
CA ASP A 205 5.38 21.63 -8.03
C ASP A 205 6.45 21.72 -6.93
N ILE A 206 7.71 21.82 -7.35
CA ILE A 206 8.80 22.29 -6.49
C ILE A 206 8.90 23.80 -6.77
N GLU A 207 8.17 24.60 -5.99
CA GLU A 207 8.54 25.99 -5.79
C GLU A 207 9.83 26.03 -4.96
N LEU A 208 10.94 26.30 -5.64
CA LEU A 208 12.19 26.73 -5.01
C LEU A 208 11.98 28.17 -4.50
N PHE A 209 11.87 28.34 -3.18
CA PHE A 209 12.12 29.62 -2.51
C PHE A 209 13.53 29.64 -1.95
#